data_AF-A0A841AT87-F1
#
_entry.id   AF-A0A841AT87-F1
#
_cell.length_a   1.000
_cell.length_b   1.000
_cell.length_c   1.000
_cell.angle_alpha   90.00
_cell.angle_beta   90.00
_cell.angle_gamma   90.00
#
_symmetry.space_group_name_H-M   'P 1'
#
loop_
_entity.id
_entity.type
_entity.pdbx_description
1 polymer ?
#
loop_
_entity_poly.entity_id
_entity_poly.type
_entity_poly.pdbx_seq_one_letter_code
_entity_poly.pdbx_strand_id
1 'polypeptide(L)'
;MRSDDFWNTVHNSWGINTTLNTALLDSITRGPVAEFSDIEIAVALARLAHEEFQEFGTSAHQAATEPGSRSILTALRAVTRRLGIPFDPPFTDFTRFRTYWIGQGAAGAGGWQARREILDRIFEPLHSALALREAGSIQSTLAEPISPHRVTGWPRVDEEIAELRRHFEIATSPQDYRNIGNDCVTVLEAISAVAYDHAIHGREGQPEPPVASTKERLDRFVEVSIVGAENAPIRKVARAVIELAQAVKHRPAGNRRDAGIAADAAIQLANLLRRAQETPASAPPLNR
;
A
#
# COMPACT_ATOMS: atom_id res chain seq x y z
N MET A 1 -8.50 11.90 1.05
CA MET A 1 -8.50 12.90 -0.05
C MET A 1 -9.93 13.12 -0.56
N ARG A 2 -10.29 14.33 -1.01
CA ARG A 2 -11.59 14.68 -1.62
C ARG A 2 -11.41 15.03 -3.10
N SER A 3 -12.48 14.95 -3.90
CA SER A 3 -12.44 15.33 -5.33
C SER A 3 -12.05 16.81 -5.52
N ASP A 4 -12.43 17.68 -4.59
CA ASP A 4 -12.08 19.11 -4.61
C ASP A 4 -10.57 19.37 -4.52
N ASP A 5 -9.79 18.44 -3.94
CA ASP A 5 -8.33 18.57 -3.80
C ASP A 5 -7.61 18.53 -5.17
N PHE A 6 -8.28 18.05 -6.23
CA PHE A 6 -7.77 18.08 -7.61
C PHE A 6 -7.97 19.43 -8.31
N TRP A 7 -8.55 20.41 -7.63
CA TRP A 7 -8.85 21.72 -8.20
C TRP A 7 -8.13 22.83 -7.43
N ASN A 8 -7.49 23.74 -8.17
CA ASN A 8 -6.95 24.98 -7.67
C ASN A 8 -8.03 26.06 -7.74
N THR A 9 -8.47 26.53 -6.58
CA THR A 9 -9.46 27.61 -6.46
C THR A 9 -8.78 28.93 -6.14
N VAL A 10 -8.93 29.91 -7.04
CA VAL A 10 -8.41 31.27 -6.85
C VAL A 10 -9.56 32.25 -6.72
N HIS A 11 -9.59 32.96 -5.59
CA HIS A 11 -10.51 34.09 -5.38
C HIS A 11 -9.90 35.36 -5.95
N ASN A 12 -10.58 36.02 -6.88
CA ASN A 12 -10.18 37.30 -7.42
C ASN A 12 -11.33 38.32 -7.36
N SER A 13 -11.05 39.58 -7.69
CA SER A 13 -12.04 40.67 -7.64
C SER A 13 -13.23 40.50 -8.59
N TRP A 14 -13.22 39.49 -9.47
CA TRP A 14 -14.25 39.21 -10.48
C TRP A 14 -14.97 37.87 -10.26
N GLY A 15 -14.65 37.14 -9.19
CA GLY A 15 -15.29 35.88 -8.83
C GLY A 15 -14.32 34.79 -8.39
N ILE A 16 -14.78 33.55 -8.48
CA ILE A 16 -14.02 32.34 -8.16
C ILE A 16 -13.62 31.69 -9.48
N ASN A 17 -12.32 31.44 -9.68
CA ASN A 17 -11.81 30.69 -10.82
C ASN A 17 -11.23 29.37 -10.33
N THR A 18 -11.73 28.26 -10.90
CA THR A 18 -11.35 26.90 -10.54
C THR A 18 -10.65 26.24 -11.72
N THR A 19 -9.44 25.75 -11.51
CA THR A 19 -8.63 25.11 -12.56
C THR A 19 -8.08 23.78 -12.07
N LEU A 20 -7.97 22.79 -12.97
CA LEU A 20 -7.46 21.47 -12.59
C LEU A 20 -6.01 21.56 -12.11
N ASN A 21 -5.69 20.90 -11.00
CA ASN A 21 -4.35 20.85 -10.43
C ASN A 21 -3.49 19.83 -11.19
N THR A 22 -2.98 20.24 -12.35
CA THR A 22 -2.16 19.39 -13.21
C THR A 22 -0.86 18.94 -12.55
N ALA A 23 -0.25 19.78 -11.70
CA ALA A 23 0.96 19.44 -10.96
C ALA A 23 0.75 18.26 -10.00
N LEU A 24 -0.41 18.19 -9.34
CA LEU A 24 -0.81 17.07 -8.50
C LEU A 24 -1.09 15.80 -9.32
N LEU A 25 -1.77 15.91 -10.46
CA LEU A 25 -1.99 14.76 -11.35
C LEU A 25 -0.67 14.19 -11.89
N ASP A 26 0.29 15.06 -12.21
CA ASP A 26 1.62 14.67 -12.67
C ASP A 26 2.47 14.04 -11.56
N SER A 27 2.31 14.47 -10.30
CA SER A 27 2.98 13.81 -9.16
C SER A 27 2.41 12.41 -8.93
N ILE A 28 1.08 12.27 -8.91
CA ILE A 28 0.38 10.98 -8.77
C ILE A 28 0.76 10.01 -9.88
N THR A 29 0.91 10.50 -11.12
CA THR A 29 1.31 9.68 -12.26
C THR A 29 2.72 9.13 -12.11
N ARG A 30 3.64 9.93 -11.55
CA ARG A 30 5.06 9.54 -11.35
C ARG A 30 5.26 8.58 -10.18
N GLY A 31 4.41 8.61 -9.16
CA GLY A 31 4.53 7.71 -8.01
C GLY A 31 3.61 8.06 -6.85
N PRO A 32 3.81 7.42 -5.68
CA PRO A 32 3.08 7.74 -4.46
C PRO A 32 3.30 9.18 -4.02
N VAL A 33 2.24 9.83 -3.53
CA VAL A 33 2.30 11.19 -2.95
C VAL A 33 2.32 11.07 -1.43
N ALA A 34 3.20 11.79 -0.74
CA ALA A 34 3.44 11.59 0.69
C ALA A 34 2.21 11.90 1.58
N GLU A 35 1.34 12.81 1.14
CA GLU A 35 0.21 13.31 1.92
C GLU A 35 -1.01 12.36 1.93
N PHE A 36 -1.15 11.50 0.93
CA PHE A 36 -2.33 10.64 0.76
C PHE A 36 -1.96 9.23 0.33
N SER A 37 -2.72 8.24 0.79
CA SER A 37 -2.54 6.87 0.33
C SER A 37 -3.04 6.69 -1.12
N ASP A 38 -2.47 5.72 -1.84
CA ASP A 38 -2.91 5.39 -3.20
C ASP A 38 -4.40 5.00 -3.24
N ILE A 39 -4.95 4.39 -2.19
CA ILE A 39 -6.38 4.04 -2.14
C ILE A 39 -7.27 5.28 -2.04
N GLU A 40 -6.93 6.24 -1.17
CA GLU A 40 -7.67 7.51 -1.06
C GLU A 40 -7.61 8.32 -2.36
N ILE A 41 -6.42 8.38 -2.98
CA ILE A 41 -6.21 9.04 -4.27
C ILE A 41 -7.06 8.36 -5.34
N ALA A 42 -7.06 7.02 -5.40
CA ALA A 42 -7.80 6.26 -6.40
C ALA A 42 -9.32 6.43 -6.25
N VAL A 43 -9.85 6.39 -5.03
CA VAL A 43 -11.29 6.62 -4.75
C VAL A 43 -11.70 8.01 -5.21
N ALA A 44 -10.94 9.04 -4.84
CA ALA A 44 -11.25 10.42 -5.22
C ALA A 44 -11.11 10.64 -6.75
N LEU A 45 -10.05 10.12 -7.39
CA LEU A 45 -9.87 10.20 -8.84
C LEU A 45 -10.93 9.41 -9.63
N ALA A 46 -11.36 8.25 -9.14
CA ALA A 46 -12.39 7.45 -9.80
C ALA A 46 -13.73 8.19 -9.81
N ARG A 47 -14.08 8.88 -8.72
CA ARG A 47 -15.28 9.73 -8.65
C ARG A 47 -15.18 10.92 -9.59
N LEU A 48 -14.08 11.68 -9.50
CA LEU A 48 -13.82 12.82 -10.38
C LEU A 48 -13.91 12.41 -11.87
N ALA A 49 -13.23 11.33 -12.26
CA ALA A 49 -13.25 10.85 -13.63
C ALA A 49 -14.66 10.43 -14.08
N HIS A 50 -15.41 9.74 -13.22
CA HIS A 50 -16.77 9.33 -13.55
C HIS A 50 -17.69 10.54 -13.75
N GLU A 51 -17.64 11.51 -12.84
CA GLU A 51 -18.41 12.75 -12.87
C GLU A 51 -18.11 13.57 -14.13
N GLU A 52 -16.84 13.88 -14.39
CA GLU A 52 -16.41 14.69 -15.53
C GLU A 52 -16.81 14.08 -16.88
N PHE A 53 -16.63 12.76 -17.04
CA PHE A 53 -17.01 12.09 -18.29
C PHE A 53 -18.54 12.00 -18.43
N GLN A 54 -19.27 11.85 -17.33
CA GLN A 54 -20.73 11.87 -17.35
C GLN A 54 -21.28 13.25 -17.73
N GLU A 55 -20.74 14.33 -17.16
CA GLU A 55 -21.13 15.70 -17.50
C GLU A 55 -20.84 16.00 -18.97
N PHE A 56 -19.61 15.72 -19.43
CA PHE A 56 -19.26 15.88 -20.84
C PHE A 56 -20.22 15.12 -21.77
N GLY A 57 -20.60 13.89 -21.40
CA GLY A 57 -21.51 13.07 -22.16
C GLY A 57 -22.98 13.49 -22.12
N THR A 58 -23.43 14.21 -21.09
CA THR A 58 -24.88 14.44 -20.85
C THR A 58 -25.31 15.90 -20.87
N SER A 59 -24.46 16.84 -20.47
CA SER A 59 -24.77 18.27 -20.42
C SER A 59 -23.94 19.10 -21.41
N ALA A 60 -22.96 18.50 -22.11
CA ALA A 60 -21.95 19.21 -22.91
C ALA A 60 -21.22 20.33 -22.12
N HIS A 61 -21.27 20.22 -20.79
CA HIS A 61 -20.48 21.01 -19.85
C HIS A 61 -19.43 20.08 -19.27
N GLN A 62 -18.26 20.63 -19.01
CA GLN A 62 -17.17 19.95 -18.33
C GLN A 62 -16.33 21.01 -17.62
N ALA A 63 -15.88 20.72 -16.39
CA ALA A 63 -14.96 21.61 -15.69
C ALA A 63 -13.53 21.41 -16.20
N ALA A 64 -13.17 20.17 -16.55
CA ALA A 64 -11.86 19.85 -17.09
C ALA A 64 -11.76 20.19 -18.58
N THR A 65 -10.56 20.57 -19.01
CA THR A 65 -10.25 20.72 -20.44
C THR A 65 -10.04 19.34 -21.08
N GLU A 66 -10.04 19.29 -22.42
CA GLU A 66 -9.70 18.06 -23.16
C GLU A 66 -8.33 17.47 -22.70
N PRO A 67 -7.22 18.22 -22.62
CA PRO A 67 -5.98 17.71 -22.01
C PRO A 67 -6.14 17.28 -20.56
N GLY A 68 -6.95 18.02 -19.78
CA GLY A 68 -7.23 17.69 -18.38
C GLY A 68 -7.89 16.31 -18.22
N SER A 69 -8.86 15.98 -19.08
CA SER A 69 -9.51 14.66 -19.08
C SER A 69 -8.51 13.51 -19.27
N ARG A 70 -7.50 13.73 -20.12
CA ARG A 70 -6.42 12.77 -20.34
C ARG A 70 -5.53 12.65 -19.11
N SER A 71 -5.17 13.75 -18.47
CA SER A 71 -4.37 13.75 -17.25
C SER A 71 -5.09 13.01 -16.11
N ILE A 72 -6.41 13.23 -15.95
CA ILE A 72 -7.25 12.52 -14.96
C ILE A 72 -7.20 11.01 -15.19
N LEU A 73 -7.49 10.53 -16.41
CA LEU A 73 -7.47 9.09 -16.71
C LEU A 73 -6.06 8.48 -16.61
N THR A 74 -5.03 9.24 -16.96
CA THR A 74 -3.63 8.79 -16.85
C THR A 74 -3.23 8.60 -15.39
N ALA A 75 -3.55 9.58 -14.53
CA ALA A 75 -3.31 9.50 -13.09
C ALA A 75 -4.10 8.35 -12.46
N LEU A 76 -5.39 8.19 -12.83
CA LEU A 76 -6.24 7.11 -12.34
C LEU A 76 -5.70 5.73 -12.74
N ARG A 77 -5.25 5.55 -13.99
CA ARG A 77 -4.58 4.32 -14.44
C ARG A 77 -3.27 4.05 -13.69
N ALA A 78 -2.49 5.10 -13.41
CA ALA A 78 -1.24 4.95 -12.69
C ALA A 78 -1.48 4.47 -11.25
N VAL A 79 -2.42 5.08 -10.53
CA VAL A 79 -2.72 4.71 -9.14
C VAL A 79 -3.40 3.36 -9.02
N THR A 80 -4.37 3.05 -9.89
CA THR A 80 -5.04 1.72 -9.89
C THR A 80 -4.06 0.59 -10.22
N ARG A 81 -3.10 0.82 -11.12
CA ARG A 81 -2.01 -0.13 -11.38
C ARG A 81 -1.14 -0.38 -10.15
N ARG A 82 -0.80 0.64 -9.37
CA ARG A 82 -0.05 0.47 -8.11
C ARG A 82 -0.83 -0.33 -7.08
N LEU A 83 -2.16 -0.20 -7.09
CA LEU A 83 -3.06 -1.03 -6.28
C LEU A 83 -3.28 -2.44 -6.89
N GLY A 84 -2.77 -2.75 -8.09
CA GLY A 84 -3.05 -4.01 -8.75
C GLY A 84 -4.53 -4.19 -9.14
N ILE A 85 -5.29 -3.09 -9.26
CA ILE A 85 -6.67 -3.09 -9.72
C ILE A 85 -6.66 -2.80 -11.23
N PRO A 86 -7.17 -3.71 -12.08
CA PRO A 86 -7.22 -3.48 -13.51
C PRO A 86 -8.24 -2.37 -13.83
N PHE A 87 -7.80 -1.34 -14.54
CA PHE A 87 -8.68 -0.30 -15.07
C PHE A 87 -8.14 0.18 -16.42
N ASP A 88 -8.82 -0.22 -17.49
CA ASP A 88 -8.46 0.17 -18.86
C ASP A 88 -9.71 0.54 -19.66
N PRO A 89 -10.21 1.77 -19.53
CA PRO A 89 -11.35 2.23 -20.33
C PRO A 89 -10.98 2.28 -21.82
N PRO A 90 -11.94 2.05 -22.74
CA PRO A 90 -11.72 2.04 -24.18
C PRO A 90 -11.47 3.43 -24.81
N PHE A 91 -11.33 4.45 -23.97
CA PHE A 91 -11.06 5.83 -24.35
C PHE A 91 -10.01 6.43 -23.42
N THR A 92 -9.34 7.48 -23.89
CA THR A 92 -8.21 8.11 -23.16
C THR A 92 -8.50 9.55 -22.75
N ASP A 93 -9.58 10.12 -23.26
CA ASP A 93 -9.95 11.52 -23.12
C ASP A 93 -11.40 11.70 -23.59
N PHE A 94 -11.94 12.91 -23.42
CA PHE A 94 -13.30 13.27 -23.83
C PHE A 94 -13.54 13.05 -25.32
N THR A 95 -12.62 13.45 -26.20
CA THR A 95 -12.80 13.27 -27.65
C THR A 95 -12.92 11.80 -28.02
N ARG A 96 -12.07 10.92 -27.47
CA ARG A 96 -12.19 9.47 -27.71
C ARG A 96 -13.41 8.86 -27.07
N PHE A 97 -13.84 9.34 -25.90
CA PHE A 97 -15.09 8.89 -25.30
C PHE A 97 -16.28 9.23 -26.20
N ARG A 98 -16.27 10.42 -26.82
CA ARG A 98 -17.26 10.82 -27.82
C ARG A 98 -17.31 9.88 -29.02
N THR A 99 -16.15 9.59 -29.60
CA THR A 99 -16.05 8.62 -30.72
C THR A 99 -16.58 7.25 -30.29
N TYR A 100 -16.21 6.79 -29.09
CA TYR A 100 -16.62 5.51 -28.55
C TYR A 100 -18.14 5.40 -28.38
N TRP A 101 -18.78 6.37 -27.70
CA TRP A 101 -20.22 6.29 -27.47
C TRP A 101 -21.03 6.41 -28.77
N ILE A 102 -20.54 7.16 -29.77
CA ILE A 102 -21.18 7.25 -31.09
C ILE A 102 -21.13 5.87 -31.77
N GLY A 103 -19.98 5.19 -31.73
CA GLY A 103 -19.83 3.84 -32.26
C GLY A 103 -20.72 2.81 -31.55
N GLN A 104 -21.07 3.04 -30.28
CA GLN A 104 -22.00 2.23 -29.50
C GLN A 104 -23.49 2.60 -29.73
N GLY A 105 -23.79 3.48 -30.70
CA GLY A 105 -25.17 3.89 -31.00
C GLY A 105 -25.79 4.85 -29.99
N ALA A 106 -25.02 5.42 -29.06
CA ALA A 106 -25.53 6.34 -28.03
C ALA A 106 -25.57 7.82 -28.50
N ALA A 107 -25.78 8.05 -29.79
CA ALA A 107 -25.91 9.38 -30.38
C ALA A 107 -27.36 9.91 -30.32
N GLY A 108 -27.54 11.24 -30.38
CA GLY A 108 -28.85 11.89 -30.49
C GLY A 108 -29.57 12.21 -29.16
N ALA A 109 -30.77 12.79 -29.28
CA ALA A 109 -31.64 13.19 -28.17
C ALA A 109 -32.33 11.93 -27.59
N GLY A 110 -31.86 11.46 -26.45
CA GLY A 110 -32.21 10.16 -25.85
C GLY A 110 -31.01 9.30 -25.51
N GLY A 111 -29.84 9.59 -26.11
CA GLY A 111 -28.59 8.86 -25.85
C GLY A 111 -27.93 9.17 -24.49
N TRP A 112 -28.45 10.12 -23.70
CA TRP A 112 -27.87 10.48 -22.40
C TRP A 112 -27.89 9.31 -21.42
N GLN A 113 -29.01 8.59 -21.34
CA GLN A 113 -29.12 7.41 -20.50
C GLN A 113 -28.14 6.31 -20.95
N ALA A 114 -28.06 6.05 -22.25
CA ALA A 114 -27.10 5.09 -22.81
C ALA A 114 -25.63 5.48 -22.52
N ARG A 115 -25.29 6.78 -22.49
CA ARG A 115 -23.94 7.25 -22.13
C ARG A 115 -23.63 7.03 -20.65
N ARG A 116 -24.60 7.25 -19.76
CA ARG A 116 -24.47 6.92 -18.33
C ARG A 116 -24.25 5.42 -18.14
N GLU A 117 -25.06 4.59 -18.78
CA GLU A 117 -24.90 3.14 -18.73
C GLU A 117 -23.55 2.65 -19.31
N ILE A 118 -23.01 3.35 -20.31
CA ILE A 118 -21.65 3.08 -20.80
C ILE A 118 -20.62 3.35 -19.71
N LEU A 119 -20.71 4.48 -19.01
CA LEU A 119 -19.80 4.84 -17.94
C LEU A 119 -19.97 3.93 -16.73
N ASP A 120 -21.19 3.64 -16.29
CA ASP A 120 -21.47 2.74 -15.17
C ASP A 120 -20.85 1.37 -15.40
N ARG A 121 -20.98 0.80 -16.61
CA ARG A 121 -20.37 -0.49 -16.95
C ARG A 121 -18.85 -0.50 -16.80
N ILE A 122 -18.19 0.64 -16.95
CA ILE A 122 -16.74 0.81 -16.90
C ILE A 122 -16.28 1.17 -15.48
N PHE A 123 -16.96 2.09 -14.83
CA PHE A 123 -16.55 2.68 -13.56
C PHE A 123 -17.11 1.93 -12.35
N GLU A 124 -18.27 1.28 -12.44
CA GLU A 124 -18.87 0.58 -11.29
C GLU A 124 -18.00 -0.59 -10.78
N PRO A 125 -17.39 -1.44 -11.65
CA PRO A 125 -16.46 -2.47 -11.18
C PRO A 125 -15.24 -1.87 -10.47
N LEU A 126 -14.76 -0.71 -10.94
CA LEU A 126 -13.66 0.01 -10.31
C LEU A 126 -14.08 0.55 -8.94
N HIS A 127 -15.22 1.23 -8.84
CA HIS A 127 -15.76 1.76 -7.58
C HIS A 127 -15.97 0.66 -6.56
N SER A 128 -16.53 -0.47 -6.97
CA SER A 128 -16.71 -1.64 -6.12
C SER A 128 -15.38 -2.21 -5.62
N ALA A 129 -14.39 -2.37 -6.51
CA ALA A 129 -13.07 -2.86 -6.13
C ALA A 129 -12.33 -1.91 -5.19
N LEU A 130 -12.45 -0.61 -5.41
CA LEU A 130 -11.87 0.42 -4.55
C LEU A 130 -12.58 0.46 -3.19
N ALA A 131 -13.90 0.40 -3.13
CA ALA A 131 -14.65 0.38 -1.89
C ALA A 131 -14.31 -0.84 -1.02
N LEU A 132 -14.19 -2.03 -1.63
CA LEU A 132 -13.76 -3.24 -0.93
C LEU A 132 -12.35 -3.09 -0.35
N ARG A 133 -11.44 -2.48 -1.10
CA ARG A 133 -10.05 -2.28 -0.69
C ARG A 133 -9.89 -1.18 0.34
N GLU A 134 -10.68 -0.10 0.23
CA GLU A 134 -10.76 0.97 1.21
C GLU A 134 -11.33 0.45 2.53
N ALA A 135 -12.37 -0.41 2.50
CA ALA A 135 -12.88 -1.08 3.69
C ALA A 135 -11.81 -1.93 4.38
N GLY A 136 -11.04 -2.74 3.62
CA GLY A 136 -9.91 -3.49 4.16
C GLY A 136 -8.76 -2.61 4.69
N SER A 137 -8.51 -1.45 4.07
CA SER A 137 -7.48 -0.49 4.51
C SER A 137 -7.89 0.25 5.79
N ILE A 138 -9.17 0.66 5.90
CA ILE A 138 -9.74 1.26 7.12
C ILE A 138 -9.76 0.24 8.27
N GLN A 139 -9.81 -1.05 7.95
CA GLN A 139 -9.74 -2.15 8.91
C GLN A 139 -8.33 -2.69 9.15
N SER A 140 -7.26 -1.99 8.73
CA SER A 140 -5.91 -2.36 9.15
C SER A 140 -5.75 -2.17 10.66
N THR A 141 -6.11 -3.22 11.40
CA THR A 141 -6.05 -3.33 12.86
C THR A 141 -4.64 -3.61 13.37
N LEU A 142 -3.69 -3.78 12.45
CA LEU A 142 -2.30 -4.09 12.74
C LEU A 142 -1.36 -2.98 12.24
N ALA A 143 -0.25 -2.81 12.95
CA ALA A 143 0.74 -1.75 12.81
C ALA A 143 1.18 -1.51 11.36
N GLU A 144 1.12 -0.28 10.89
CA GLU A 144 1.72 0.15 9.62
C GLU A 144 3.11 0.76 9.84
N PRO A 145 4.07 0.56 8.92
CA PRO A 145 5.37 1.19 9.05
C PRO A 145 5.28 2.71 8.87
N ILE A 146 6.07 3.46 9.65
CA ILE A 146 6.27 4.92 9.47
C ILE A 146 7.03 5.29 8.18
N SER A 147 7.49 4.29 7.42
CA SER A 147 8.27 4.50 6.20
C SER A 147 7.37 4.95 5.03
N PRO A 148 7.86 5.78 4.09
CA PRO A 148 7.17 6.02 2.83
C PRO A 148 7.00 4.74 2.00
N HIS A 149 7.79 3.69 2.28
CA HIS A 149 7.61 2.36 1.72
C HIS A 149 6.73 1.52 2.65
N ARG A 150 5.54 1.13 2.16
CA ARG A 150 4.59 0.27 2.89
C ARG A 150 4.97 -1.21 2.93
N VAL A 151 6.03 -1.57 2.21
CA VAL A 151 6.60 -2.91 2.12
C VAL A 151 8.08 -2.86 2.51
N THR A 152 8.59 -3.97 3.04
CA THR A 152 9.99 -4.10 3.45
C THR A 152 10.96 -4.08 2.27
N GLY A 153 10.47 -4.45 1.08
CA GLY A 153 11.29 -4.62 -0.13
C GLY A 153 11.93 -6.02 -0.22
N TRP A 154 11.64 -6.91 0.74
CA TRP A 154 11.93 -8.33 0.65
C TRP A 154 10.65 -9.06 0.23
N PRO A 155 10.52 -9.49 -1.06
CA PRO A 155 9.24 -9.96 -1.60
C PRO A 155 8.60 -11.08 -0.78
N ARG A 156 9.41 -12.02 -0.29
CA ARG A 156 8.90 -13.12 0.53
C ARG A 156 8.40 -12.67 1.90
N VAL A 157 9.08 -11.72 2.55
CA VAL A 157 8.63 -11.16 3.84
C VAL A 157 7.34 -10.37 3.66
N ASP A 158 7.24 -9.61 2.56
CA ASP A 158 6.06 -8.83 2.23
C ASP A 158 4.83 -9.73 1.96
N GLU A 159 5.03 -10.87 1.30
CA GLU A 159 4.00 -11.90 1.10
C GLU A 159 3.51 -12.47 2.44
N GLU A 160 4.41 -12.87 3.34
CA GLU A 160 4.03 -13.43 4.65
C GLU A 160 3.34 -12.38 5.55
N ILE A 161 3.75 -11.11 5.47
CA ILE A 161 3.05 -10.02 6.19
C ILE A 161 1.64 -9.81 5.63
N ALA A 162 1.45 -9.92 4.31
CA ALA A 162 0.13 -9.80 3.70
C ALA A 162 -0.79 -10.95 4.14
N GLU A 163 -0.29 -12.19 4.17
CA GLU A 163 -1.05 -13.35 4.67
C GLU A 163 -1.37 -13.24 6.17
N LEU A 164 -0.41 -12.82 7.00
CA LEU A 164 -0.63 -12.55 8.42
C LEU A 164 -1.76 -11.54 8.64
N ARG A 165 -1.77 -10.43 7.91
CA ARG A 165 -2.84 -9.42 7.99
C ARG A 165 -4.19 -10.01 7.60
N ARG A 166 -4.22 -10.73 6.47
CA ARG A 166 -5.43 -11.38 5.95
C ARG A 166 -6.01 -12.38 6.94
N HIS A 167 -5.18 -13.22 7.55
CA HIS A 167 -5.63 -14.18 8.57
C HIS A 167 -6.12 -13.50 9.84
N PHE A 168 -5.43 -12.46 10.32
CA PHE A 168 -5.83 -11.75 11.55
C PHE A 168 -7.17 -11.02 11.41
N GLU A 169 -7.44 -10.48 10.22
CA GLU A 169 -8.70 -9.80 9.89
C GLU A 169 -9.91 -10.73 10.07
N ILE A 170 -9.80 -11.98 9.59
CA ILE A 170 -10.90 -12.96 9.65
C ILE A 170 -10.87 -13.84 10.91
N ALA A 171 -9.84 -13.71 11.76
CA ALA A 171 -9.68 -14.55 12.94
C ALA A 171 -10.77 -14.25 13.98
N THR A 172 -11.54 -15.28 14.35
CA THR A 172 -12.67 -15.15 15.29
C THR A 172 -12.65 -16.17 16.43
N SER A 173 -11.86 -17.24 16.30
CA SER A 173 -11.79 -18.34 17.28
C SER A 173 -10.42 -18.42 18.00
N PRO A 174 -10.36 -19.07 19.17
CA PRO A 174 -9.09 -19.35 19.85
C PRO A 174 -8.05 -20.08 18.99
N GLN A 175 -8.50 -20.97 18.10
CA GLN A 175 -7.63 -21.68 17.17
C GLN A 175 -7.08 -20.74 16.11
N ASP A 176 -7.91 -19.83 15.58
CA ASP A 176 -7.44 -18.80 14.63
C ASP A 176 -6.36 -17.94 15.27
N TYR A 177 -6.59 -17.45 16.49
CA TYR A 177 -5.61 -16.62 17.20
C TYR A 177 -4.29 -17.34 17.50
N ARG A 178 -4.33 -18.67 17.73
CA ARG A 178 -3.12 -19.48 17.82
C ARG A 178 -2.42 -19.61 16.46
N ASN A 179 -3.18 -19.76 15.38
CA ASN A 179 -2.66 -19.80 14.02
C ASN A 179 -1.98 -18.48 13.62
N ILE A 180 -2.46 -17.33 14.10
CA ILE A 180 -1.76 -16.04 13.94
C ILE A 180 -0.35 -16.08 14.57
N GLY A 181 -0.18 -16.80 15.70
CA GLY A 181 1.15 -17.05 16.26
C GLY A 181 2.05 -17.87 15.33
N ASN A 182 1.49 -18.84 14.59
CA ASN A 182 2.23 -19.55 13.54
C ASN A 182 2.63 -18.59 12.41
N ASP A 183 1.70 -17.76 11.93
CA ASP A 183 1.96 -16.79 10.87
C ASP A 183 3.07 -15.80 11.27
N CYS A 184 3.09 -15.35 12.53
CA CYS A 184 4.19 -14.55 13.07
C CYS A 184 5.54 -15.28 12.97
N VAL A 185 5.59 -16.58 13.27
CA VAL A 185 6.81 -17.38 13.15
C VAL A 185 7.20 -17.56 11.68
N THR A 186 6.24 -17.73 10.76
CA THR A 186 6.50 -17.79 9.32
C THR A 186 7.10 -16.49 8.79
N VAL A 187 6.60 -15.32 9.24
CA VAL A 187 7.23 -14.02 8.95
C VAL A 187 8.68 -13.97 9.45
N LEU A 188 8.94 -14.42 10.68
CA LEU A 188 10.30 -14.45 11.24
C LEU A 188 11.23 -15.42 10.48
N GLU A 189 10.72 -16.57 10.04
CA GLU A 189 11.44 -17.52 9.18
C GLU A 189 11.78 -16.90 7.82
N ALA A 190 10.84 -16.19 7.20
CA ALA A 190 11.08 -15.47 5.96
C ALA A 190 12.15 -14.38 6.13
N ILE A 191 12.11 -13.60 7.22
CA ILE A 191 13.14 -12.61 7.54
C ILE A 191 14.49 -13.28 7.73
N SER A 192 14.54 -14.37 8.51
CA SER A 192 15.75 -15.15 8.75
C SER A 192 16.37 -15.65 7.43
N ALA A 193 15.55 -16.13 6.50
CA ALA A 193 16.02 -16.63 5.21
C ALA A 193 16.64 -15.55 4.31
N VAL A 194 16.16 -14.29 4.38
CA VAL A 194 16.65 -13.20 3.52
C VAL A 194 17.71 -12.31 4.17
N ALA A 195 17.73 -12.21 5.50
CA ALA A 195 18.64 -11.33 6.23
C ALA A 195 19.91 -12.06 6.69
N TYR A 196 19.82 -13.35 7.02
CA TYR A 196 20.96 -14.11 7.51
C TYR A 196 21.85 -14.60 6.36
N ASP A 197 23.05 -14.02 6.28
CA ASP A 197 24.19 -14.55 5.52
C ASP A 197 25.17 -15.29 6.45
N HIS A 198 25.44 -16.57 6.21
CA HIS A 198 26.36 -17.36 7.04
C HIS A 198 27.81 -16.87 6.96
N ALA A 199 28.25 -16.34 5.83
CA ALA A 199 29.61 -15.82 5.67
C ALA A 199 29.85 -14.56 6.55
N ILE A 200 28.79 -13.81 6.84
CA ILE A 200 28.84 -12.58 7.65
C ILE A 200 28.50 -12.87 9.12
N HIS A 201 27.44 -13.64 9.36
CA HIS A 201 26.85 -13.81 10.69
C HIS A 201 27.26 -15.12 11.38
N GLY A 202 27.79 -16.09 10.62
CA GLY A 202 28.28 -17.36 11.14
C GLY A 202 29.43 -17.19 12.14
N ARG A 203 29.65 -18.21 12.94
CA ARG A 203 30.85 -18.32 13.78
C ARG A 203 31.88 -19.18 13.06
N GLU A 204 33.14 -18.80 13.18
CA GLU A 204 34.23 -19.54 12.55
C GLU A 204 34.21 -21.01 12.97
N GLY A 205 34.25 -21.91 11.99
CA GLY A 205 34.24 -23.36 12.19
C GLY A 205 32.89 -23.97 12.59
N GLN A 206 31.80 -23.20 12.67
CA GLN A 206 30.46 -23.74 12.92
C GLN A 206 29.67 -23.92 11.62
N PRO A 207 28.90 -25.02 11.47
CA PRO A 207 28.05 -25.20 10.29
C PRO A 207 26.91 -24.17 10.25
N GLU A 208 26.38 -23.92 9.05
CA GLU A 208 25.21 -23.06 8.89
C GLU A 208 23.98 -23.65 9.60
N PRO A 209 23.35 -22.93 10.55
CA PRO A 209 22.13 -23.41 11.19
C PRO A 209 20.99 -23.46 10.16
N PRO A 210 20.05 -24.42 10.18
CA PRO A 210 18.93 -24.45 9.23
C PRO A 210 17.99 -23.25 9.39
N VAL A 211 17.19 -22.94 8.37
CA VAL A 211 16.22 -21.80 8.41
C VAL A 211 15.28 -21.90 9.62
N ALA A 212 14.83 -23.12 9.94
CA ALA A 212 13.96 -23.41 11.09
C ALA A 212 14.60 -23.07 12.46
N SER A 213 15.94 -22.92 12.51
CA SER A 213 16.63 -22.33 13.66
C SER A 213 16.54 -20.80 13.64
N THR A 214 15.33 -20.28 13.43
CA THR A 214 15.04 -18.85 13.22
C THR A 214 15.58 -17.97 14.32
N LYS A 215 15.42 -18.39 15.59
CA LYS A 215 15.94 -17.65 16.75
C LYS A 215 17.45 -17.51 16.67
N GLU A 216 18.16 -18.61 16.40
CA GLU A 216 19.62 -18.61 16.31
C GLU A 216 20.13 -17.72 15.18
N ARG A 217 19.53 -17.82 13.98
CA ARG A 217 19.87 -16.99 12.83
C ARG A 217 19.64 -15.50 13.09
N LEU A 218 18.46 -15.13 13.60
CA LEU A 218 18.13 -13.73 13.86
C LEU A 218 18.93 -13.14 15.03
N ASP A 219 19.22 -13.92 16.07
CA ASP A 219 20.10 -13.49 17.17
C ASP A 219 21.48 -13.10 16.65
N ARG A 220 22.04 -13.91 15.74
CA ARG A 220 23.33 -13.65 15.10
C ARG A 220 23.28 -12.44 14.16
N PHE A 221 22.23 -12.33 13.34
CA PHE A 221 22.03 -11.17 12.47
C PHE A 221 22.03 -9.86 13.27
N VAL A 222 21.24 -9.81 14.34
CA VAL A 222 21.09 -8.64 15.19
C VAL A 222 22.39 -8.33 15.96
N GLU A 223 23.11 -9.34 16.43
CA GLU A 223 24.39 -9.15 17.13
C GLU A 223 25.47 -8.53 16.24
N VAL A 224 25.51 -8.91 14.96
CA VAL A 224 26.52 -8.45 14.00
C VAL A 224 26.11 -7.16 13.29
N SER A 225 24.84 -6.98 12.96
CA SER A 225 24.36 -5.81 12.21
C SER A 225 24.09 -4.61 13.12
N ILE A 226 23.83 -4.84 14.41
CA ILE A 226 23.46 -3.81 15.38
C ILE A 226 24.50 -3.80 16.52
N VAL A 227 25.74 -3.44 16.17
CA VAL A 227 26.89 -3.40 17.09
C VAL A 227 26.80 -2.25 18.10
N GLY A 228 27.66 -2.26 19.12
CA GLY A 228 27.74 -1.18 20.12
C GLY A 228 26.87 -1.40 21.36
N ALA A 229 27.28 -0.80 22.47
CA ALA A 229 26.58 -0.90 23.76
C ALA A 229 25.30 -0.07 23.77
N GLU A 230 25.31 1.08 23.08
CA GLU A 230 24.20 1.99 22.86
C GLU A 230 23.02 1.33 22.14
N ASN A 231 23.29 0.34 21.28
CA ASN A 231 22.25 -0.39 20.56
C ASN A 231 21.76 -1.66 21.28
N ALA A 232 22.23 -1.94 22.50
CA ALA A 232 21.76 -3.07 23.29
C ALA A 232 20.23 -3.11 23.51
N PRO A 233 19.52 -1.97 23.72
CA PRO A 233 18.06 -1.96 23.81
C PRO A 233 17.37 -2.47 22.54
N ILE A 234 17.88 -2.11 21.36
CA ILE A 234 17.34 -2.54 20.07
C ILE A 234 17.45 -4.07 19.94
N ARG A 235 18.63 -4.61 20.26
CA ARG A 235 18.83 -6.07 20.25
C ARG A 235 17.91 -6.80 21.23
N LYS A 236 17.64 -6.20 22.39
CA LYS A 236 16.70 -6.74 23.39
C LYS A 236 15.26 -6.76 22.88
N VAL A 237 14.83 -5.71 22.18
CA VAL A 237 13.50 -5.67 21.54
C VAL A 237 13.37 -6.80 20.52
N ALA A 238 14.33 -6.96 19.61
CA ALA A 238 14.30 -8.02 18.60
C ALA A 238 14.11 -9.42 19.21
N ARG A 239 14.88 -9.73 20.26
CA ARG A 239 14.76 -10.99 21.01
C ARG A 239 13.39 -11.18 21.66
N ALA A 240 12.89 -10.14 22.31
CA ALA A 240 11.59 -10.19 22.98
C ALA A 240 10.44 -10.46 22.00
N VAL A 241 10.51 -9.88 20.78
CA VAL A 241 9.52 -10.14 19.73
C VAL A 241 9.56 -11.59 19.25
N ILE A 242 10.75 -12.15 19.03
CA ILE A 242 10.91 -13.56 18.62
C ILE A 242 10.32 -14.50 19.68
N GLU A 243 10.59 -14.23 20.96
CA GLU A 243 10.06 -15.02 22.08
C GLU A 243 8.54 -14.88 22.22
N LEU A 244 8.01 -13.67 22.00
CA LEU A 244 6.57 -13.41 22.01
C LEU A 244 5.83 -14.21 20.93
N ALA A 245 6.33 -14.23 19.69
CA ALA A 245 5.72 -14.98 18.59
C ALA A 245 5.63 -16.48 18.92
N GLN A 246 6.72 -17.06 19.44
CA GLN A 246 6.76 -18.47 19.87
C GLN A 246 5.78 -18.73 21.02
N ALA A 247 5.70 -17.83 22.00
CA ALA A 247 4.80 -17.97 23.14
C ALA A 247 3.31 -17.96 22.72
N VAL A 248 2.93 -17.14 21.73
CA VAL A 248 1.57 -17.11 21.18
C VAL A 248 1.26 -18.39 20.40
N LYS A 249 2.17 -18.85 19.54
CA LYS A 249 2.05 -20.12 18.79
C LYS A 249 1.78 -21.34 19.68
N HIS A 250 2.44 -21.40 20.84
CA HIS A 250 2.32 -22.52 21.77
C HIS A 250 1.17 -22.39 22.77
N ARG A 251 0.41 -21.28 22.74
CA ARG A 251 -0.67 -21.05 23.71
C ARG A 251 -1.91 -21.90 23.36
N PRO A 252 -2.41 -22.73 24.29
CA PRO A 252 -3.60 -23.57 24.04
C PRO A 252 -4.89 -22.76 23.87
N ALA A 253 -5.02 -21.64 24.62
CA ALA A 253 -6.17 -20.74 24.56
C ALA A 253 -5.75 -19.40 23.95
N GLY A 254 -5.74 -19.32 22.62
CA GLY A 254 -5.45 -18.09 21.88
C GLY A 254 -6.54 -17.03 22.11
N ASN A 255 -6.16 -15.76 22.10
CA ASN A 255 -7.10 -14.64 22.13
C ASN A 255 -6.62 -13.51 21.20
N ARG A 256 -7.57 -12.67 20.76
CA ARG A 256 -7.33 -11.59 19.80
C ARG A 256 -6.25 -10.61 20.24
N ARG A 257 -6.24 -10.26 21.52
CA ARG A 257 -5.29 -9.27 22.08
C ARG A 257 -3.86 -9.76 21.91
N ASP A 258 -3.57 -10.99 22.36
CA ASP A 258 -2.20 -11.49 22.38
C ASP A 258 -1.72 -11.84 20.96
N ALA A 259 -2.63 -12.33 20.10
CA ALA A 259 -2.36 -12.53 18.67
C ALA A 259 -2.03 -11.21 17.95
N GLY A 260 -2.82 -10.16 18.20
CA GLY A 260 -2.59 -8.83 17.61
C GLY A 260 -1.28 -8.21 18.06
N ILE A 261 -0.97 -8.27 19.37
CA ILE A 261 0.31 -7.75 19.91
C ILE A 261 1.50 -8.48 19.27
N ALA A 262 1.43 -9.81 19.11
CA ALA A 262 2.49 -10.56 18.45
C ALA A 262 2.62 -10.22 16.96
N ALA A 263 1.51 -10.08 16.25
CA ALA A 263 1.49 -9.72 14.83
C ALA A 263 2.07 -8.31 14.60
N ASP A 264 1.64 -7.32 15.40
CA ASP A 264 2.19 -5.96 15.37
C ASP A 264 3.68 -5.94 15.62
N ALA A 265 4.12 -6.69 16.63
CA ALA A 265 5.53 -6.79 16.99
C ALA A 265 6.36 -7.43 15.89
N ALA A 266 5.87 -8.51 15.25
CA ALA A 266 6.55 -9.17 14.15
C ALA A 266 6.68 -8.26 12.92
N ILE A 267 5.61 -7.55 12.55
CA ILE A 267 5.62 -6.56 11.46
C ILE A 267 6.61 -5.43 11.77
N GLN A 268 6.60 -4.89 12.99
CA GLN A 268 7.56 -3.86 13.37
C GLN A 268 9.00 -4.37 13.35
N LEU A 269 9.25 -5.61 13.78
CA LEU A 269 10.58 -6.20 13.74
C LEU A 269 11.07 -6.34 12.30
N ALA A 270 10.23 -6.77 11.36
CA ALA A 270 10.60 -6.83 9.93
C ALA A 270 11.12 -5.48 9.42
N ASN A 271 10.40 -4.41 9.73
CA ASN A 271 10.78 -3.05 9.35
C ASN A 271 12.05 -2.55 10.06
N LEU A 272 12.23 -2.90 11.33
CA LEU A 272 13.43 -2.56 12.09
C LEU A 272 14.66 -3.24 11.51
N LEU A 273 14.58 -4.54 11.22
CA LEU A 273 15.70 -5.31 10.68
C LEU A 273 16.05 -4.88 9.26
N ARG A 274 15.05 -4.47 8.47
CA ARG A 274 15.31 -3.85 7.18
C ARG A 274 16.15 -2.58 7.31
N ARG A 275 15.80 -1.69 8.25
CA ARG A 275 16.58 -0.48 8.53
C ARG A 275 17.98 -0.78 9.05
N ALA A 276 18.14 -1.86 9.84
CA ALA A 276 19.45 -2.29 10.31
C ALA A 276 20.36 -2.79 9.17
N GLN A 277 19.79 -3.24 8.05
CA GLN A 277 20.54 -3.64 6.86
C GLN A 277 20.93 -2.44 5.98
N GLU A 278 20.23 -1.30 6.11
CA GLU A 278 20.61 -0.06 5.43
C GLU A 278 21.92 0.45 6.06
N THR A 279 22.99 0.53 5.27
CA THR A 279 24.24 1.15 5.72
C THR A 279 23.92 2.59 6.13
N PRO A 280 24.32 3.06 7.34
CA PRO A 280 24.15 4.46 7.68
C PRO A 280 24.82 5.30 6.59
N ALA A 281 24.06 6.22 5.99
CA ALA A 281 24.58 7.11 4.95
C ALA A 281 25.91 7.68 5.45
N SER A 282 26.98 7.38 4.73
CA SER A 282 28.33 7.87 5.01
C SER A 282 28.25 9.36 5.28
N ALA A 283 28.58 9.77 6.51
CA ALA A 283 28.67 11.17 6.87
C ALA A 283 29.53 11.89 5.82
N PRO A 284 29.11 13.07 5.31
CA PRO A 284 29.93 13.81 4.36
C PRO A 284 31.30 14.07 4.99
N PRO A 285 32.41 13.90 4.23
CA PRO A 285 33.73 14.09 4.78
C PRO A 285 33.83 15.51 5.35
N LEU A 286 34.27 15.59 6.61
CA LEU A 286 34.65 16.86 7.22
C LEU A 286 35.79 17.43 6.38
N ASN A 287 35.48 18.45 5.56
CA ASN A 287 36.48 19.23 4.85
C ASN A 287 37.49 19.78 5.88
N ARG A 288 38.74 19.35 5.76
CA ARG A 288 39.90 20.03 6.32
C ARG A 288 40.50 20.94 5.26
#